data_AF-A0A955Y2X1-F1
#
_entry.id   AF-A0A955Y2X1-F1
#
_cell.length_a   1.000
_cell.length_b   1.000
_cell.length_c   1.000
_cell.angle_alpha   90.00
_cell.angle_beta   90.00
_cell.angle_gamma   90.00
#
_symmetry.space_group_name_H-M   'P 1'
#
loop_
_entity.id
_entity.type
_entity.pdbx_description
1 polymer ?
#
loop_
_entity_poly.entity_id
_entity_poly.type
_entity_poly.pdbx_seq_one_letter_code
_entity_poly.pdbx_strand_id
1 'polypeptide(L)'
;ALPMSEASPDRGFIRVDCPACRNPDVWFTCNACKKSDHFAMHADHVACDCGQRYDHGTCTCGATVPFDGLRFVAWDQGPMSLADLEVAWGRVAGLAVVAVLVLAGITWAMLT
;
A
#
# COMPACT_ATOMS: atom_id res chain seq x y z
N ALA A 1 -25.26 -1.76 23.27
CA ALA A 1 -24.84 -0.79 22.24
C ALA A 1 -23.35 -1.03 22.00
N LEU A 2 -23.01 -1.64 20.87
CA LEU A 2 -21.61 -1.65 20.41
C LEU A 2 -21.32 -0.23 19.93
N PRO A 3 -20.23 0.42 20.38
CA PRO A 3 -19.90 1.75 19.88
C PRO A 3 -19.77 1.62 18.36
N MET A 4 -20.55 2.43 17.65
CA MET A 4 -20.37 2.59 16.21
C MET A 4 -18.91 2.96 16.01
N SER A 5 -18.19 2.17 15.21
CA SER A 5 -16.88 2.52 14.71
C SER A 5 -17.02 3.87 14.00
N GLU A 6 -16.80 4.96 14.74
CA GLU A 6 -16.36 6.22 14.18
C GLU A 6 -15.26 5.86 13.19
N ALA A 7 -15.42 6.29 11.94
CA ALA A 7 -14.45 6.11 10.88
C ALA A 7 -13.06 6.39 11.47
N SER A 8 -12.31 5.30 11.67
CA SER A 8 -11.06 5.33 12.42
C SER A 8 -10.16 6.33 11.72
N PRO A 9 -9.78 7.44 12.37
CA PRO A 9 -9.09 8.53 11.71
C PRO A 9 -7.83 7.98 11.02
N ASP A 10 -7.76 8.21 9.72
CA ASP A 10 -6.59 8.14 8.85
C ASP A 10 -5.64 6.98 9.15
N ARG A 11 -6.09 5.75 8.87
CA ARG A 11 -5.16 4.62 8.74
C ARG A 11 -4.45 4.70 7.40
N GLY A 12 -3.16 4.48 7.42
CA GLY A 12 -2.35 4.51 6.21
C GLY A 12 -0.99 3.89 6.42
N PHE A 13 -0.08 4.30 5.56
CA PHE A 13 1.30 3.87 5.54
C PHE A 13 2.16 4.95 6.17
N ILE A 14 3.29 4.54 6.76
CA ILE A 14 4.33 5.48 7.17
C ILE A 14 5.54 5.26 6.26
N ARG A 15 5.97 6.33 5.60
CA ARG A 15 7.21 6.35 4.83
C ARG A 15 8.35 6.87 5.70
N VAL A 16 9.51 6.22 5.57
CA VAL A 16 10.73 6.57 6.31
C VAL A 16 11.66 7.35 5.39
N ASP A 17 11.73 8.67 5.55
CA ASP A 17 12.63 9.53 4.77
C ASP A 17 14.04 9.49 5.39
N CYS A 18 14.84 8.50 5.02
CA CYS A 18 16.17 8.30 5.60
C CYS A 18 17.23 9.24 4.98
N PRO A 19 17.83 10.18 5.74
CA PRO A 19 18.84 11.09 5.20
C PRO A 19 20.18 10.39 4.89
N ALA A 20 20.46 9.25 5.52
CA ALA A 20 21.73 8.54 5.38
C ALA A 20 21.89 7.88 4.02
N CYS A 21 20.87 7.16 3.54
CA CYS A 21 20.91 6.46 2.26
C CYS A 21 20.02 7.10 1.17
N ARG A 22 19.18 8.08 1.53
CA ARG A 22 18.24 8.78 0.64
C ARG A 22 17.35 7.83 -0.18
N ASN A 23 17.06 6.65 0.35
CA ASN A 23 16.17 5.69 -0.30
C ASN A 23 14.71 6.09 -0.01
N PRO A 24 13.91 6.50 -1.01
CA PRO A 24 12.55 6.98 -0.81
C PRO A 24 11.52 5.85 -0.57
N ASP A 25 11.87 4.58 -0.83
CA ASP A 25 10.90 3.48 -0.89
C ASP A 25 10.85 2.63 0.38
N VAL A 26 11.27 3.17 1.52
CA VAL A 26 11.26 2.44 2.79
C VAL A 26 9.93 2.65 3.51
N TRP A 27 9.12 1.60 3.52
CA TRP A 27 7.84 1.56 4.22
C TRP A 27 8.00 0.99 5.63
N PHE A 28 7.39 1.66 6.59
CA PHE A 28 7.41 1.24 7.97
C PHE A 28 6.60 -0.05 8.15
N THR A 29 7.13 -0.99 8.94
CA THR A 29 6.47 -2.27 9.23
C THR A 29 6.47 -2.51 10.72
N CYS A 30 5.31 -2.86 11.27
CA CYS A 30 5.16 -3.07 12.69
C CYS A 30 5.94 -4.32 13.12
N ASN A 31 6.80 -4.18 14.13
CA ASN A 31 7.61 -5.29 14.62
C ASN A 31 6.78 -6.41 15.27
N ALA A 32 5.59 -6.09 15.80
CA ALA A 32 4.72 -7.06 16.47
C ALA A 32 3.82 -7.83 15.48
N CYS A 33 2.99 -7.13 14.70
CA CYS A 33 2.02 -7.78 13.79
C CYS A 33 2.51 -7.96 12.35
N LYS A 34 3.69 -7.42 12.00
CA LYS A 34 4.29 -7.48 10.65
C LYS A 34 3.44 -6.85 9.55
N LYS A 35 2.54 -5.93 9.91
CA LYS A 35 1.72 -5.15 8.97
C LYS A 35 2.34 -3.78 8.70
N SER A 36 2.06 -3.23 7.53
CA SER A 36 2.67 -1.97 7.03
C SER A 36 1.64 -0.85 6.82
N ASP A 37 0.37 -1.19 7.00
CA ASP A 37 -0.80 -0.51 6.42
C ASP A 37 -1.84 -0.13 7.49
N HIS A 38 -1.50 -0.40 8.76
CA HIS A 38 -2.36 -0.25 9.94
C HIS A 38 -1.80 0.80 10.91
N PHE A 39 -1.30 1.92 10.38
CA PHE A 39 -0.69 2.96 11.18
C PHE A 39 -1.53 4.24 11.21
N ALA A 40 -1.59 4.85 12.38
CA ALA A 40 -2.08 6.20 12.60
C ALA A 40 -0.92 7.08 13.10
N MET A 41 -0.84 8.32 12.59
CA MET A 41 0.18 9.28 13.01
C MET A 41 -0.41 10.24 14.04
N HIS A 42 0.23 10.33 15.21
CA HIS A 42 -0.10 11.29 16.26
C HIS A 42 0.94 12.41 16.30
N ALA A 43 0.81 13.37 17.22
CA ALA A 43 1.71 14.52 17.28
C ALA A 43 3.16 14.16 17.64
N ASP A 44 3.37 13.07 18.37
CA ASP A 44 4.66 12.67 18.98
C ASP A 44 5.05 11.22 18.71
N HIS A 45 4.16 10.43 18.11
CA HIS A 45 4.41 9.01 17.85
C HIS A 45 3.54 8.47 16.71
N VAL A 46 3.94 7.32 16.19
CA VAL A 46 3.16 6.47 15.29
C VAL A 46 2.53 5.34 16.12
N ALA A 47 1.23 5.14 15.99
CA ALA A 47 0.52 4.03 16.63
C ALA A 47 0.12 3.00 15.57
N CYS A 48 0.30 1.71 15.91
CA CYS A 48 -0.22 0.60 15.13
C CYS A 48 -1.50 0.07 15.76
N ASP A 49 -2.44 -0.44 14.95
CA ASP A 49 -3.70 -1.03 15.42
C ASP A 49 -3.52 -2.16 16.44
N CYS A 50 -2.37 -2.84 16.44
CA CYS A 50 -2.05 -3.88 17.42
C CYS A 50 -1.70 -3.33 18.83
N GLY A 51 -1.71 -2.00 19.02
CA GLY A 51 -1.41 -1.32 20.28
C GLY A 51 0.05 -0.88 20.46
N GLN A 52 0.92 -1.16 19.48
CA GLN A 52 2.31 -0.72 19.52
C GLN A 52 2.46 0.77 19.18
N ARG A 53 3.45 1.42 19.81
CA ARG A 53 3.77 2.84 19.61
C ARG A 53 5.25 2.98 19.24
N TYR A 54 5.54 3.87 18.31
CA TYR A 54 6.88 4.10 17.78
C TYR A 54 7.17 5.61 17.73
N ASP A 55 8.33 6.00 18.25
CA ASP A 55 8.89 7.35 18.20
C ASP A 55 10.00 7.50 17.15
N HIS A 56 10.39 6.40 16.51
CA HIS A 56 11.39 6.35 15.46
C HIS A 56 11.12 5.23 14.46
N GLY A 57 11.69 5.36 13.27
CA GLY A 57 11.76 4.32 12.26
C GLY A 57 13.16 3.73 12.13
N THR A 58 13.25 2.54 11.53
CA THR A 58 14.52 1.95 11.12
C THR A 58 14.55 1.83 9.61
N CYS A 59 15.60 2.38 9.00
CA CYS A 59 15.84 2.26 7.57
C CYS A 59 16.50 0.92 7.24
N THR A 60 16.35 0.46 5.99
CA THR A 60 17.02 -0.75 5.46
C THR A 60 18.55 -0.69 5.52
N CYS A 61 19.15 0.50 5.55
CA CYS A 61 20.59 0.67 5.76
C CYS A 61 21.01 0.56 7.24
N GLY A 62 20.08 0.26 8.15
CA GLY A 62 20.31 0.14 9.59
C GLY A 62 20.27 1.48 10.36
N ALA A 63 20.07 2.60 9.68
CA ALA A 63 19.98 3.90 10.33
C ALA A 63 18.63 4.08 11.05
N THR A 64 18.66 4.64 12.26
CA THR A 64 17.47 5.07 12.99
C THR A 64 17.05 6.45 12.51
N VAL A 65 15.77 6.61 12.16
CA VAL A 65 15.18 7.87 11.68
C VAL A 65 14.22 8.38 12.75
N PRO A 66 14.39 9.60 13.28
CA PRO A 66 13.49 10.16 14.29
C PRO A 66 12.10 10.42 13.72
N PHE A 67 11.11 10.61 14.60
CA PHE A 67 9.71 10.90 14.23
C PHE A 67 9.56 12.00 13.16
N ASP A 68 10.34 13.07 13.22
CA ASP A 68 10.29 14.18 12.24
C ASP A 68 10.60 13.75 10.79
N GLY A 69 11.33 12.65 10.63
CA GLY A 69 11.65 12.01 9.35
C GLY A 69 10.64 10.95 8.91
N LEU A 70 9.57 10.74 9.67
CA LEU A 70 8.45 9.89 9.31
C LEU A 70 7.38 10.72 8.60
N ARG A 71 6.79 10.15 7.54
CA ARG A 71 5.72 10.79 6.78
C ARG A 71 4.54 9.86 6.68
N PHE A 72 3.37 10.35 7.07
CA PHE A 72 2.12 9.64 6.80
C PHE A 72 1.79 9.71 5.31
N VAL A 73 1.42 8.56 4.76
CA VAL A 73 0.94 8.40 3.40
C VAL A 73 -0.41 7.74 3.49
N ALA A 74 -1.43 8.40 2.93
CA ALA A 74 -2.79 7.87 2.92
C ALA A 74 -2.86 6.55 2.16
N TRP A 75 -3.86 5.73 2.50
CA TRP A 75 -3.99 4.37 1.97
C TRP A 75 -3.99 4.31 0.44
N ASP A 76 -4.69 5.24 -0.21
CA ASP A 76 -4.83 5.37 -1.65
C ASP A 76 -3.52 5.76 -2.37
N GLN A 77 -2.56 6.30 -1.64
CA GLN A 77 -1.23 6.71 -2.14
C GLN A 77 -0.12 5.71 -1.77
N GLY A 78 -0.48 4.62 -1.10
CA GLY A 78 0.45 3.60 -0.64
C GLY A 78 1.02 2.71 -1.76
N PRO A 79 2.03 1.89 -1.44
CA PRO A 79 2.73 1.04 -2.40
C PRO A 79 1.85 -0.05 -3.02
N MET A 80 0.69 -0.36 -2.42
CA MET A 80 -0.25 -1.35 -2.96
C MET A 80 -0.96 -0.88 -4.23
N SER A 81 -1.07 0.43 -4.46
CA SER A 81 -1.68 0.97 -5.69
C SER A 81 -0.95 0.56 -6.97
N LEU A 82 0.35 0.23 -6.89
CA LEU A 82 1.14 -0.21 -8.04
C LEU A 82 0.94 -1.70 -8.36
N ALA A 83 0.83 -2.56 -7.33
CA ALA A 83 0.65 -4.00 -7.53
C ALA A 83 -0.74 -4.35 -8.08
N ASP A 84 -1.79 -3.64 -7.65
CA ASP A 84 -3.14 -3.80 -8.21
C ASP A 84 -3.23 -3.29 -9.66
N LEU A 85 -2.42 -2.29 -10.02
CA LEU A 85 -2.37 -1.78 -11.40
C LEU A 85 -1.78 -2.81 -12.37
N GLU A 86 -0.69 -3.50 -12.00
CA GLU A 86 -0.10 -4.55 -12.83
C GLU A 86 -1.04 -5.76 -13.01
N VAL A 87 -1.72 -6.18 -11.93
CA VAL A 87 -2.69 -7.29 -11.99
C VAL A 87 -3.91 -6.91 -12.84
N ALA A 88 -4.35 -5.65 -12.78
CA ALA A 88 -5.45 -5.16 -13.60
C ALA A 88 -5.10 -5.20 -15.11
N TRP A 89 -3.90 -4.76 -15.50
CA TRP A 89 -3.48 -4.80 -16.90
C TRP A 89 -3.39 -6.22 -17.47
N GLY A 90 -2.90 -7.18 -16.69
CA GLY A 90 -2.88 -8.58 -17.11
C GLY A 90 -4.28 -9.15 -17.38
N ARG A 91 -5.25 -8.84 -16.51
CA ARG A 91 -6.65 -9.27 -16.68
C ARG A 91 -7.33 -8.59 -17.88
N VAL A 92 -7.10 -7.29 -18.06
CA VAL A 92 -7.62 -6.53 -19.21
C VAL A 92 -7.07 -7.09 -20.53
N ALA A 93 -5.76 -7.36 -20.59
CA ALA A 93 -5.14 -7.97 -21.76
C ALA A 93 -5.73 -9.37 -22.06
N GLY A 94 -5.92 -10.20 -21.04
CA GLY A 94 -6.55 -11.51 -21.18
C GLY A 94 -7.98 -11.42 -21.74
N LEU A 95 -8.81 -10.51 -21.20
CA LEU A 95 -10.17 -10.28 -21.68
C LEU A 95 -10.20 -9.77 -23.12
N ALA A 96 -9.27 -8.89 -23.50
CA ALA A 96 -9.17 -8.40 -24.87
C ALA A 96 -8.86 -9.52 -25.86
N VAL A 97 -7.93 -10.43 -25.53
CA VAL A 97 -7.60 -11.60 -26.38
C VAL A 97 -8.81 -12.51 -26.56
N VAL A 98 -9.54 -12.81 -25.47
CA VAL A 98 -10.76 -13.63 -25.54
C VAL A 98 -11.80 -12.97 -26.44
N ALA A 99 -12.03 -11.67 -26.30
CA ALA A 99 -12.98 -10.94 -27.13
C ALA A 99 -12.61 -11.01 -28.62
N VAL A 100 -11.32 -10.85 -28.97
CA VAL A 100 -10.83 -10.96 -30.34
C VAL A 100 -11.06 -12.37 -30.91
N LEU A 101 -10.76 -13.42 -30.14
CA LEU A 101 -10.98 -14.81 -30.58
C LEU A 101 -12.46 -15.13 -30.80
N VAL A 102 -13.34 -14.66 -29.92
CA VAL A 102 -14.80 -14.83 -30.07
C VAL A 102 -15.29 -14.13 -31.34
N LEU A 103 -14.88 -12.88 -31.57
CA LEU A 103 -15.24 -12.15 -32.78
C LEU A 103 -14.72 -12.84 -34.05
N ALA A 104 -13.47 -13.30 -34.03
CA ALA A 104 -12.90 -14.05 -35.16
C ALA A 104 -13.68 -15.34 -35.45
N GLY A 105 -14.06 -16.09 -34.41
CA GLY A 105 -14.88 -17.30 -34.55
C GLY A 105 -16.27 -17.04 -35.14
N ILE A 106 -16.95 -15.98 -34.68
CA ILE A 106 -18.26 -15.56 -35.21
C ILE A 106 -18.14 -15.18 -36.69
N THR A 107 -17.12 -14.39 -37.03
CA THR A 107 -16.91 -13.92 -38.41
C THR A 107 -16.63 -15.08 -39.36
N TRP A 108 -15.82 -16.05 -38.93
CA TRP A 108 -15.54 -17.26 -39.69
C TRP A 108 -16.82 -18.07 -39.94
N ALA A 109 -17.63 -18.28 -38.90
CA ALA A 109 -18.87 -19.04 -39.00
C ALA A 109 -19.92 -18.41 -39.94
N MET A 110 -19.89 -17.09 -40.13
CA MET A 110 -20.77 -16.41 -41.09
C MET A 110 -20.31 -16.52 -42.56
N LEU A 111 -19.02 -16.80 -42.79
CA LEU A 111 -18.43 -16.86 -44.13
C LEU A 111 -18.44 -18.27 -44.74
N THR A 112 -18.69 -19.30 -43.93
CA THR A 112 -18.76 -20.72 -44.35
C THR A 112 -20.20 -21.21 -44.39
#